data_AF-A0AAV8DG82-F1
#
_entry.id   AF-A0AAV8DG82-F1
#
_cell.length_a   1.000
_cell.length_b   1.000
_cell.length_c   1.000
_cell.angle_alpha   90.00
_cell.angle_beta   90.00
_cell.angle_gamma   90.00
#
_symmetry.space_group_name_H-M   'P 1'
#
loop_
_entity.id
_entity.type
_entity.pdbx_description
1 polymer ?
#
loop_
_entity_poly.entity_id
_entity_poly.type
_entity_poly.pdbx_seq_one_letter_code
_entity_poly.pdbx_strand_id
1 'polypeptide(L)'
;MPVNCLAEMTNGGVDRSGWGVAVLVGVPHKDAEFKTHPMNFLNERTLRGTFFGNYKPRTDLPPVVEKYMSGELELDKFITHSVPFSEINTVFDLMLKGESLRCIIRMDE
;
A
#
# COMPACT_ATOMS: atom_id res chain seq x y z
N MET A 1 7.34 15.27 -3.92
CA MET A 1 8.14 14.09 -3.57
C MET A 1 7.79 12.97 -4.54
N PRO A 2 8.76 12.27 -5.15
CA PRO A 2 8.44 11.13 -5.99
C PRO A 2 7.83 10.03 -5.13
N VAL A 3 6.58 9.66 -5.40
CA VAL A 3 5.98 8.44 -4.86
C VAL A 3 6.77 7.29 -5.47
N ASN A 4 7.75 6.78 -4.73
CA ASN A 4 8.51 5.63 -5.17
C ASN A 4 7.54 4.46 -5.32
N CYS A 5 7.52 3.87 -6.52
CA CYS A 5 6.84 2.61 -6.75
C CYS A 5 7.46 1.56 -5.84
N LEU A 6 6.80 1.26 -4.72
CA LEU A 6 7.09 0.09 -3.93
C LEU A 6 6.66 -1.12 -4.76
N ALA A 7 7.63 -1.73 -5.43
CA ALA A 7 7.50 -3.06 -5.99
C ALA A 7 7.89 -4.04 -4.88
N GLU A 8 6.90 -4.60 -4.19
CA GLU A 8 7.17 -5.73 -3.32
C GLU A 8 7.35 -6.97 -4.21
N MET A 9 8.60 -7.43 -4.30
CA MET A 9 8.90 -8.76 -4.81
C MET A 9 8.70 -9.73 -3.65
N THR A 10 7.56 -10.42 -3.62
CA THR A 10 7.39 -11.55 -2.72
C THR A 10 8.29 -12.68 -3.22
N ASN A 11 9.51 -12.73 -2.67
CA ASN A 11 10.36 -13.92 -2.79
C ASN A 11 9.71 -15.03 -1.97
N GLY A 12 8.91 -15.86 -2.63
CA GLY A 12 8.65 -17.21 -2.12
C GLY A 12 9.97 -17.98 -2.13
N GLY A 13 10.72 -17.91 -1.03
CA GLY A 13 11.92 -18.71 -0.79
C GLY A 13 13.16 -18.28 -1.57
N VAL A 14 14.24 -18.01 -0.83
CA VAL A 14 15.60 -18.14 -1.34
C VAL A 14 15.75 -19.59 -1.81
N ASP A 15 16.17 -19.79 -3.06
CA ASP A 15 16.46 -21.09 -3.71
C ASP A 15 15.34 -21.77 -4.52
N ARG A 16 14.98 -21.18 -5.69
CA ARG A 16 14.75 -21.90 -6.96
C ARG A 16 14.32 -20.97 -8.10
N SER A 17 14.98 -21.10 -9.25
CA SER A 17 14.70 -20.42 -10.51
C SER A 17 13.24 -20.61 -10.98
N GLY A 18 12.57 -19.52 -11.38
CA GLY A 18 11.52 -19.59 -12.42
C GLY A 18 10.13 -18.95 -12.20
N TRP A 19 9.71 -18.51 -11.01
CA TRP A 19 8.28 -18.14 -10.82
C TRP A 19 8.00 -16.92 -9.93
N GLY A 20 8.97 -16.02 -9.78
CA GLY A 20 8.77 -14.80 -8.97
C GLY A 20 7.70 -13.89 -9.56
N VAL A 21 6.72 -13.46 -8.74
CA VAL A 21 5.71 -12.46 -9.11
C VAL A 21 6.02 -11.15 -8.37
N ALA A 22 6.23 -10.08 -9.13
CA ALA A 22 6.35 -8.73 -8.59
C ALA A 22 5.01 -8.00 -8.76
N VAL A 23 4.50 -7.39 -7.69
CA VAL A 23 3.26 -6.61 -7.74
C VAL A 23 3.55 -5.14 -7.48
N LEU A 24 3.17 -4.29 -8.44
CA LEU A 24 3.22 -2.84 -8.31
C LEU A 24 1.97 -2.36 -7.57
N VAL A 25 2.16 -1.79 -6.39
CA VAL A 25 1.10 -1.23 -5.54
C VAL A 25 1.15 0.31 -5.54
N GLY A 26 2.35 0.88 -5.66
CA GLY A 26 2.54 2.34 -5.71
C GLY A 26 2.04 2.98 -7.01
N VAL A 27 1.55 4.22 -6.92
CA VAL A 27 1.11 5.00 -8.07
C VAL A 27 2.28 5.89 -8.56
N PRO A 28 2.87 5.62 -9.74
CA PRO A 28 3.94 6.44 -10.28
C PRO A 28 3.46 7.83 -10.70
N HIS A 29 4.39 8.79 -10.75
CA HIS A 29 4.18 10.06 -11.45
C HIS A 29 4.01 9.82 -12.96
N LYS A 30 3.32 10.73 -13.66
CA LYS A 30 3.01 10.60 -15.10
C LYS A 30 4.25 10.38 -15.98
N ASP A 31 5.39 10.95 -15.58
CA ASP A 31 6.65 10.89 -16.32
C ASP A 31 7.61 9.82 -15.80
N ALA A 32 7.18 8.96 -14.86
CA ALA A 32 8.05 7.94 -14.30
C ALA A 32 8.19 6.75 -15.27
N GLU A 33 9.43 6.39 -15.58
CA GLU A 33 9.75 5.21 -16.40
C GLU A 33 10.13 4.01 -15.54
N PHE A 34 9.52 2.85 -15.81
CA PHE A 34 9.92 1.59 -15.20
C PHE A 34 10.98 0.90 -16.08
N LYS A 35 12.20 0.75 -15.55
CA LYS A 35 13.32 0.07 -16.23
C LYS A 35 13.67 -1.23 -15.51
N THR A 36 13.75 -2.32 -16.26
CA THR A 36 14.16 -3.63 -15.74
C THR A 36 14.97 -4.39 -16.79
N HIS A 37 15.82 -5.31 -16.34
CA HIS A 37 16.65 -6.11 -17.24
C HIS A 37 15.79 -7.16 -17.97
N PRO A 38 15.83 -7.26 -19.31
CA PRO A 38 14.98 -8.19 -20.08
C PRO A 38 15.10 -9.66 -19.66
N MET A 39 16.28 -10.06 -19.18
CA MET A 39 16.53 -11.40 -18.64
C MET A 39 15.61 -11.76 -17.46
N ASN A 40 15.06 -10.77 -16.76
CA ASN A 40 14.12 -11.02 -15.67
C ASN A 40 12.83 -11.68 -16.17
N PHE A 41 12.28 -11.22 -17.30
CA PHE A 41 11.05 -11.80 -17.87
C PHE A 41 11.32 -13.09 -18.66
N LEU A 42 12.50 -13.22 -19.27
CA LEU A 42 12.91 -14.47 -19.92
C LEU A 42 13.08 -15.62 -18.92
N ASN A 43 13.49 -15.31 -17.67
CA ASN A 43 13.51 -16.26 -16.56
C ASN A 43 12.13 -16.45 -15.89
N GLU A 44 11.05 -16.32 -16.67
CA GLU A 44 9.66 -16.59 -16.27
C GLU A 44 9.14 -15.74 -15.10
N ARG A 45 9.79 -14.62 -14.77
CA ARG A 45 9.25 -13.69 -13.76
C ARG A 45 8.05 -12.93 -14.32
N THR A 46 7.03 -12.75 -13.49
CA THR A 46 5.81 -12.02 -13.88
C THR A 46 5.75 -10.69 -13.13
N LEU A 47 5.48 -9.61 -13.87
CA LEU A 47 5.16 -8.30 -13.28
C LEU A 47 3.65 -8.07 -13.38
N ARG A 48 3.00 -7.79 -12.26
CA ARG A 48 1.57 -7.43 -12.20
C ARG A 48 1.41 -6.06 -11.58
N GLY A 49 0.41 -5.32 -12.03
CA GLY A 49 -0.09 -4.15 -11.31
C GLY A 49 -1.31 -4.55 -10.50
N THR A 50 -1.51 -3.89 -9.35
CA THR A 50 -2.76 -3.99 -8.62
C THR A 50 -3.27 -2.60 -8.28
N PHE A 51 -4.57 -2.38 -8.47
CA PHE A 51 -5.26 -1.21 -7.98
C PHE A 51 -6.15 -1.65 -6.83
N PHE A 52 -5.97 -1.04 -5.65
CA PHE A 52 -6.72 -1.40 -4.45
C PHE A 52 -6.60 -2.88 -4.03
N GLY A 53 -5.47 -3.54 -4.35
CA GLY A 53 -5.28 -4.95 -4.03
C GLY A 53 -6.17 -5.92 -4.83
N ASN A 54 -6.77 -5.46 -5.94
CA ASN A 54 -7.78 -6.19 -6.71
C ASN A 54 -9.08 -6.48 -5.92
N TYR A 55 -9.34 -5.70 -4.87
CA TYR A 55 -10.59 -5.77 -4.11
C TYR A 55 -11.70 -5.03 -4.85
N LYS A 56 -12.89 -5.64 -4.90
CA LYS A 56 -14.13 -5.01 -5.33
C LYS A 56 -14.80 -4.37 -4.11
N PRO A 57 -14.87 -3.03 -4.00
CA PRO A 57 -15.32 -2.36 -2.78
C PRO A 57 -16.69 -2.78 -2.25
N ARG A 58 -17.62 -3.17 -3.12
CA ARG A 58 -18.98 -3.57 -2.69
C ARG A 58 -19.07 -5.02 -2.19
N THR A 59 -18.22 -5.90 -2.70
CA THR A 59 -18.32 -7.35 -2.46
C THR A 59 -17.29 -7.81 -1.45
N ASP A 60 -16.08 -7.27 -1.53
CA ASP A 60 -14.93 -7.78 -0.77
C ASP A 60 -14.64 -6.95 0.49
N LEU A 61 -15.24 -5.78 0.64
CA LEU A 61 -15.09 -4.94 1.84
C LEU A 61 -15.81 -5.49 3.07
N PRO A 62 -17.10 -5.95 2.99
CA PRO A 62 -17.80 -6.44 4.19
C PRO A 62 -17.07 -7.60 4.89
N PRO A 63 -16.55 -8.63 4.20
CA PRO A 63 -15.77 -9.69 4.84
C PRO A 63 -14.45 -9.20 5.47
N VAL A 64 -13.83 -8.15 4.92
CA VAL A 64 -12.60 -7.58 5.51
C VAL A 64 -12.90 -6.85 6.81
N VAL A 65 -14.04 -6.16 6.89
CA VAL A 65 -14.50 -5.52 8.13
C VAL A 65 -14.83 -6.58 9.17
N GLU A 66 -15.47 -7.68 8.79
CA GLU A 66 -15.73 -8.80 9.70
C GLU A 66 -14.44 -9.38 10.29
N LYS A 67 -13.37 -9.52 9.49
CA LYS A 67 -12.04 -9.95 9.96
C LYS A 67 -11.38 -8.96 10.92
N TYR A 68 -11.61 -7.67 10.73
CA TYR A 68 -11.18 -6.67 11.68
C TYR A 68 -11.95 -6.81 13.00
N MET A 69 -13.27 -6.96 12.94
CA MET A 69 -14.13 -7.15 14.11
C MET A 69 -13.85 -8.49 14.85
N SER A 70 -13.40 -9.52 14.13
CA SER A 70 -12.97 -10.81 14.72
C SER A 70 -11.58 -10.75 15.36
N GLY A 71 -10.85 -9.64 15.20
CA GLY A 71 -9.50 -9.45 15.73
C GLY A 71 -8.40 -10.13 14.89
N GLU A 72 -8.72 -10.65 13.69
CA GLU A 72 -7.72 -11.21 12.77
C GLU A 72 -6.85 -10.13 12.12
N LEU A 73 -7.34 -8.89 12.06
CA LEU A 73 -6.61 -7.74 11.50
C LEU A 73 -6.37 -6.69 12.59
N GLU A 74 -5.10 -6.44 12.91
CA GLU A 74 -4.71 -5.40 13.86
C GLU A 74 -4.57 -4.03 13.17
N LEU A 75 -5.69 -3.34 12.93
CA LEU A 75 -5.66 -2.02 12.28
C LEU A 75 -5.26 -0.88 13.22
N ASP A 76 -5.49 -1.04 14.53
CA ASP A 76 -5.26 0.02 15.52
C ASP A 76 -3.79 0.46 15.58
N LYS A 77 -2.85 -0.44 15.31
CA LYS A 77 -1.41 -0.15 15.29
C LYS A 77 -0.99 0.83 14.19
N PHE A 78 -1.80 0.95 13.13
CA PHE A 78 -1.51 1.87 12.03
C PHE A 78 -2.03 3.28 12.29
N ILE A 79 -2.96 3.45 13.25
CA ILE A 79 -3.53 4.74 13.61
C ILE A 79 -2.57 5.43 14.59
N THR A 80 -1.87 6.45 14.11
CA THR A 80 -0.86 7.16 14.91
C THR A 80 -1.40 8.43 15.57
N HIS A 81 -2.32 9.13 14.91
CA HIS A 81 -2.85 10.41 15.39
C HIS A 81 -4.37 10.47 15.15
N SER A 82 -5.08 11.14 16.06
CA SER A 82 -6.49 11.49 15.91
C SER A 82 -6.63 12.96 16.25
N VAL A 83 -7.10 13.78 15.31
CA VAL A 83 -7.23 15.23 15.49
C VAL A 83 -8.63 15.72 15.12
N PRO A 84 -9.08 16.86 15.67
CA PRO A 84 -10.27 17.55 15.20
C PRO A 84 -10.03 18.20 13.82
N PHE A 85 -11.11 18.48 13.09
CA PHE A 85 -11.04 19.11 11.76
C PHE A 85 -10.36 20.48 11.79
N SER A 86 -10.44 21.20 12.91
CA SER A 86 -9.79 22.49 13.13
C SER A 86 -8.25 22.45 12.98
N GLU A 87 -7.64 21.30 13.26
CA GLU A 87 -6.18 21.11 13.24
C GLU A 87 -5.67 20.40 11.97
N ILE A 88 -6.45 20.42 10.89
CA ILE A 88 -6.12 19.73 9.63
C ILE A 88 -4.75 20.12 9.05
N ASN A 89 -4.32 21.38 9.20
CA ASN A 89 -3.04 21.85 8.70
C ASN A 89 -1.86 21.14 9.41
N THR A 90 -1.98 20.92 10.72
CA THR A 90 -0.97 20.21 11.51
C THR A 90 -0.80 18.76 11.03
N VAL A 91 -1.89 18.12 10.58
CA VAL A 91 -1.84 16.76 10.00
C VAL A 91 -1.03 16.72 8.70
N PHE A 92 -1.19 17.72 7.85
CA PHE A 92 -0.41 17.80 6.61
C PHE A 92 1.08 17.98 6.90
N ASP A 93 1.44 18.77 7.91
CA ASP A 93 2.84 18.93 8.33
C ASP A 93 3.41 17.61 8.87
N LEU A 94 2.66 16.87 9.70
CA LEU A 94 3.06 15.55 10.22
C LEU A 94 3.23 14.52 9.09
N MET A 95 2.35 14.55 8.09
CA MET A 95 2.43 13.70 6.90
C MET A 95 3.70 14.00 6.08
N LEU A 96 4.03 15.28 5.88
CA LEU A 96 5.23 15.68 5.15
C LEU A 96 6.53 15.34 5.88
N LYS A 97 6.52 15.37 7.22
CA LYS A 97 7.65 14.95 8.07
C LYS A 97 7.80 13.44 8.15
N GLY A 98 6.78 12.67 7.75
CA GLY A 98 6.77 11.21 7.87
C GLY A 98 6.61 10.71 9.31
N GLU A 99 6.12 11.57 10.21
CA GLU A 99 5.89 11.24 11.63
C GLU A 99 4.51 10.57 11.85
N SER A 100 3.68 10.50 10.81
CA SER A 100 2.37 9.86 10.82
C SER A 100 2.24 8.76 9.77
N LEU A 101 1.71 7.61 10.18
CA LEU A 101 1.32 6.52 9.27
C LEU A 101 -0.11 6.72 8.76
N ARG A 102 -1.08 6.81 9.68
CA ARG A 102 -2.47 7.18 9.42
C ARG A 102 -2.96 8.15 10.50
N CYS A 103 -3.72 9.16 10.06
CA CYS A 103 -4.43 10.10 10.91
C CYS A 103 -5.94 9.94 10.75
N ILE A 104 -6.67 9.98 11.86
CA ILE A 104 -8.13 10.12 11.86
C ILE A 104 -8.49 11.58 12.04
N ILE A 105 -9.34 12.10 11.17
CA ILE A 105 -9.91 13.45 11.29
C ILE A 105 -11.35 13.30 11.77
N ARG A 106 -11.67 13.89 12.93
CA ARG A 106 -13.03 13.92 13.48
C ARG A 106 -13.74 15.17 13.01
N MET A 107 -14.96 14.99 12.49
CA MET A 107 -15.77 16.09 11.94
C MET A 107 -16.67 16.76 12.97
N ASP A 108 -16.86 16.11 14.12
CA ASP A 108 -17.90 16.43 15.11
C ASP A 108 -17.38 17.28 16.28
N GLU A 109 -16.10 17.69 16.23
CA GLU A 109 -15.39 18.50 17.23
C GLU A 109 -14.74 19.74 16.60
#